data_AF-A0A7X9BD36-F1
#
_entry.id   AF-A0A7X9BD36-F1
#
_cell.length_a   1.000
_cell.length_b   1.000
_cell.length_c   1.000
_cell.angle_alpha   90.00
_cell.angle_beta   90.00
_cell.angle_gamma   90.00
#
_symmetry.space_group_name_H-M   'P 1'
#
loop_
_entity.id
_entity.type
_entity.pdbx_description
1 polymer ?
#
loop_
_entity_poly.entity_id
_entity_poly.type
_entity_poly.pdbx_seq_one_letter_code
_entity_poly.pdbx_strand_id
1 'polypeptide(L)' 'GGTLARKFVQVYRPRAIVAVACERDLTSGIQDSNPLPVLGVINKRPFGPCFNTSIDMAEVEDAVCFFIDQQGYDERG' A
#
# COMPACT_ATOMS: atom_id res chain seq x y z
N GLY A 1 -9.43 -10.15 -0.34
CA GLY A 1 -9.41 -8.83 0.31
C GLY A 1 -9.26 -8.97 1.81
N GLY A 2 -8.81 -7.90 2.49
CA GLY A 2 -8.79 -7.67 3.94
C GLY A 2 -8.38 -8.81 4.88
N THR A 3 -9.27 -9.79 5.08
CA THR A 3 -9.11 -10.90 6.03
C THR A 3 -7.84 -11.73 5.79
N LEU A 4 -7.52 -12.01 4.53
CA LEU A 4 -6.29 -12.73 4.18
C LEU A 4 -5.04 -11.91 4.49
N ALA A 5 -5.08 -10.59 4.27
CA ALA A 5 -3.97 -9.70 4.57
C ALA A 5 -3.64 -9.72 6.08
N ARG A 6 -4.66 -9.65 6.94
CA ARG A 6 -4.48 -9.73 8.40
C ARG A 6 -3.82 -11.05 8.84
N LYS A 7 -4.23 -12.18 8.23
CA LYS A 7 -3.62 -13.48 8.49
C LYS A 7 -2.14 -13.49 8.09
N PHE A 8 -1.78 -12.93 6.93
CA PHE A 8 -0.39 -12.88 6.47
C PHE A 8 0.47 -11.95 7.33
N VAL A 9 -0.07 -10.82 7.77
CA VAL A 9 0.63 -9.92 8.70
C VAL A 9 0.99 -10.66 10.00
N GLN A 10 0.09 -11.47 10.55
CA GLN A 10 0.35 -12.27 11.74
C GLN A 10 1.40 -13.37 11.53
N VAL A 11 1.36 -14.03 10.37
CA VAL A 11 2.26 -15.15 10.03
C VAL A 11 3.67 -14.65 9.71
N TYR A 12 3.79 -13.66 8.82
CA TYR A 12 5.08 -13.19 8.31
C TYR A 12 5.71 -12.10 9.18
N ARG A 13 4.91 -11.42 10.02
CA ARG A 13 5.35 -10.30 10.86
C ARG A 13 6.26 -9.32 10.12
N PRO A 14 5.76 -8.69 9.04
CA PRO A 14 6.57 -7.79 8.24
C PRO A 14 6.98 -6.55 9.05
N ARG A 15 8.06 -5.89 8.61
CA ARG A 15 8.52 -4.61 9.19
C ARG A 15 7.70 -3.40 8.71
N ALA A 16 7.08 -3.52 7.55
CA ALA A 16 6.25 -2.49 6.91
C ALA A 16 5.27 -3.13 5.91
N ILE A 17 4.22 -2.41 5.52
CA ILE A 17 3.21 -2.86 4.54
C ILE A 17 3.05 -1.78 3.46
N VAL A 18 3.10 -2.19 2.19
CA VAL A 18 2.64 -1.36 1.06
C VAL A 18 1.24 -1.85 0.69
N ALA A 19 0.23 -1.02 0.93
CA ALA A 19 -1.17 -1.35 0.70
C ALA A 19 -1.66 -0.72 -0.60
N VAL A 20 -2.23 -1.52 -1.51
CA VAL A 20 -2.78 -1.03 -2.78
C VAL A 20 -4.29 -1.24 -2.77
N ALA A 21 -5.05 -0.16 -2.67
CA ALA A 21 -6.51 -0.23 -2.64
C ALA A 21 -7.16 1.13 -2.93
N CYS A 22 -8.49 1.14 -2.95
CA CYS A 22 -9.27 2.37 -2.92
C CYS A 22 -9.11 3.09 -1.58
N GLU A 23 -9.29 4.40 -1.56
CA GLU A 23 -9.14 5.29 -0.39
C GLU A 23 -9.94 4.82 0.83
N ARG A 24 -11.17 4.33 0.62
CA ARG A 24 -12.02 3.80 1.67
C ARG A 24 -11.43 2.55 2.35
N ASP A 25 -10.89 1.64 1.54
CA ASP A 25 -10.30 0.39 2.02
C ASP A 25 -8.91 0.65 2.63
N LEU A 26 -8.13 1.57 2.06
CA LEU A 26 -6.87 2.03 2.64
C LEU A 26 -7.07 2.62 4.03
N THR A 27 -8.07 3.50 4.20
CA THR A 27 -8.34 4.13 5.50
C THR A 27 -8.57 3.09 6.60
N SER A 28 -9.47 2.13 6.35
CA SER A 28 -9.74 1.05 7.32
C SER A 28 -8.56 0.09 7.49
N GLY A 29 -7.84 -0.23 6.42
CA GLY A 29 -6.69 -1.14 6.47
C GLY A 29 -5.49 -0.56 7.23
N ILE A 30 -5.23 0.74 7.11
CA ILE A 30 -4.15 1.43 7.81
C ILE A 30 -4.45 1.46 9.31
N GLN A 31 -5.68 1.80 9.71
CA GLN A 31 -6.07 1.83 11.13
C GLN A 31 -5.91 0.45 11.79
N ASP A 32 -6.27 -0.62 11.08
CA ASP A 32 -6.17 -1.99 11.58
C ASP A 32 -4.75 -2.56 11.65
N SER A 33 -3.78 -1.89 11.01
CA SER A 33 -2.40 -2.39 10.92
C SER A 33 -1.47 -1.83 11.99
N ASN A 34 -1.95 -0.93 12.86
CA ASN A 34 -1.16 -0.39 13.97
C ASN A 34 -0.63 -1.51 14.90
N PRO A 35 0.68 -1.58 15.22
CA PRO A 35 1.71 -0.54 15.08
C PRO A 35 2.59 -0.62 13.83
N LEU A 36 2.26 -1.44 12.83
CA LEU A 36 3.08 -1.57 11.63
C LEU A 36 2.94 -0.33 10.74
N PRO A 37 4.05 0.22 10.22
CA PRO A 37 3.98 1.31 9.26
C PRO A 37 3.37 0.81 7.95
N VAL A 38 2.41 1.57 7.43
CA VAL A 38 1.71 1.26 6.18
C VAL A 38 1.78 2.46 5.24
N LEU A 39 2.19 2.22 4.00
CA LEU A 39 2.12 3.21 2.91
C LEU A 39 1.04 2.79 1.93
N GLY A 40 0.10 3.70 1.66
CA GLY A 40 -1.03 3.44 0.78
C GLY A 40 -0.78 3.94 -0.64
N VAL A 41 -0.98 3.09 -1.64
CA VAL A 41 -1.00 3.45 -3.06
C VAL A 41 -2.44 3.32 -3.56
N ILE A 42 -2.99 4.43 -4.07
CA ILE A 42 -4.39 4.48 -4.50
C ILE A 42 -4.50 3.92 -5.92
N ASN A 43 -5.36 2.93 -6.12
CA ASN A 43 -5.64 2.45 -7.47
C ASN A 43 -6.55 3.43 -8.24
N LYS A 44 -6.19 3.72 -9.50
CA LYS A 44 -6.98 4.58 -10.39
C LYS A 44 -8.23 3.81 -10.83
N ARG A 45 -9.38 4.47 -10.80
CA ARG A 45 -10.70 3.92 -11.19
C ARG A 45 -11.22 4.57 -12.48
N PRO A 46 -10.61 4.31 -13.65
CA PRO A 46 -11.06 4.93 -14.90
C PRO A 46 -12.44 4.46 -15.38
N PHE A 47 -12.93 3.29 -14.94
CA PHE A 47 -14.16 2.67 -15.46
C PHE A 47 -15.24 2.35 -14.40
N GLY A 48 -15.22 3.02 -13.24
CA GLY A 48 -16.23 2.81 -12.18
C GLY A 48 -15.78 1.86 -11.06
N PRO A 49 -16.70 1.39 -10.19
CA PRO A 49 -16.35 0.72 -8.94
C PRO A 49 -15.77 -0.68 -9.18
N CYS A 50 -14.45 -0.81 -8.95
CA CYS A 50 -13.66 -2.05 -8.90
C CYS A 50 -13.74 -3.04 -10.07
N PHE A 51 -14.18 -2.60 -11.26
CA PHE A 51 -13.96 -3.30 -12.51
C PHE A 51 -12.90 -2.53 -13.31
N ASN A 52 -11.78 -3.19 -13.66
CA ASN A 52 -10.64 -2.60 -14.39
C ASN A 52 -9.97 -1.40 -13.69
N THR A 53 -9.39 -1.65 -12.51
CA THR A 53 -8.53 -0.65 -11.85
C THR A 53 -7.13 -0.71 -12.42
N SER A 54 -6.57 0.43 -12.77
CA SER A 54 -5.16 0.56 -13.15
C SER A 54 -4.37 1.03 -11.93
N ILE A 55 -3.20 0.43 -11.71
CA ILE A 55 -2.29 0.82 -10.65
C ILE A 55 -1.07 1.42 -11.33
N ASP A 56 -0.60 2.54 -10.79
CA ASP A 56 0.64 3.14 -11.24
C ASP A 56 1.81 2.36 -10.63
N MET A 57 2.52 1.59 -11.44
CA MET A 57 3.62 0.76 -10.96
C MET A 57 4.78 1.62 -10.42
N ALA A 58 4.96 2.83 -10.94
CA ALA A 58 5.97 3.76 -10.43
C ALA A 58 5.65 4.16 -8.97
N GLU A 59 4.38 4.43 -8.66
CA GLU A 59 3.97 4.75 -7.28
C GLU A 59 4.17 3.56 -6.33
N VAL A 60 3.97 2.32 -6.81
CA VAL A 60 4.22 1.11 -6.01
C VAL A 60 5.72 0.91 -5.78
N GLU A 61 6.54 1.08 -6.81
CA GLU A 61 8.00 1.00 -6.71
C GLU A 61 8.53 2.05 -5.73
N ASP A 62 8.09 3.30 -5.86
CA ASP A 62 8.42 4.39 -4.94
C ASP A 62 8.04 4.05 -3.49
N ALA A 63 6.86 3.46 -3.28
CA ALA A 63 6.39 3.07 -1.96
C ALA A 63 7.20 1.91 -1.34
N VAL A 64 7.69 0.98 -2.17
CA VAL A 64 8.59 -0.07 -1.72
C VAL A 64 9.96 0.51 -1.39
N CYS A 65 10.51 1.33 -2.30
CA CYS A 65 11.76 2.06 -2.13
C CYS A 65 11.80 2.85 -0.82
N PHE A 66 10.70 3.54 -0.47
CA PHE A 66 10.56 4.27 0.79
C PHE A 66 10.86 3.44 2.05
N PHE A 67 10.53 2.15 2.06
CA PHE A 67 10.75 1.28 3.22
C PHE A 67 12.06 0.50 3.18
N ILE A 68 12.56 0.16 1.98
CA ILE A 68 13.83 -0.57 1.84
C ILE A 68 15.03 0.36 1.91
N ASP A 69 14.85 1.64 1.59
CA ASP A 69 15.92 2.63 1.52
C ASP A 69 15.72 3.73 2.57
N GLN A 70 16.44 3.64 3.69
CA GLN A 70 16.52 4.75 4.64
C GLN A 70 17.46 5.87 4.18
N GLN A 71 17.95 5.89 2.93
CA GLN A 71 18.78 6.99 2.41
C GLN A 71 18.49 7.33 0.94
N GLY A 72 17.70 8.39 0.74
CA GLY A 72 17.84 9.28 -0.42
C GLY A 72 17.19 8.81 -1.72
N TYR A 73 15.98 9.33 -1.99
CA TYR A 73 15.55 9.58 -3.35
C TYR A 73 14.83 10.93 -3.43
N ASP A 74 15.54 11.97 -2.99
CA ASP A 74 15.24 13.36 -3.35
C ASP A 74 15.95 13.68 -4.66
N GLU A 75 15.37 13.30 -5.79
CA GLU A 75 15.75 13.87 -7.09
C GLU A 75 14.66 13.71 -8.17
N ARG A 76 13.42 14.08 -7.84
CA ARG A 76 12.44 14.46 -8.87
C ARG A 76 12.00 15.90 -8.60
N GLY A 77 12.73 16.82 -9.22
CA GLY A 77 12.43 18.26 -9.26
C GLY A 77 11.19 18.62 -10.05
#